data_AF-A0A1W2TPA1-F1
#
_entry.id   AF-A0A1W2TPA1-F1
#
_cell.length_a   1.000
_cell.length_b   1.000
_cell.length_c   1.000
_cell.angle_alpha   90.00
_cell.angle_beta   90.00
_cell.angle_gamma   90.00
#
_symmetry.space_group_name_H-M   'P 1'
#
loop_
_entity.id
_entity.type
_entity.pdbx_description
1 polymer ?
#
loop_
_entity_poly.entity_id
_entity_poly.type
_entity_poly.pdbx_seq_one_letter_code
_entity_poly.pdbx_strand_id
1 'polypeptide(L)'
;MEQDPSSSRHLAGNFSFVSSANGTPIRAGTPNTDRSPFGDERIEAQGSQQPGGLNPFASPSVSRPASSFDSSSALGGAPRGQRYFHSRRVKKNEVEKPWLAKTDPKEKWVTILPVIGILVGLGISGFLIWDGIRSVVKHKYCVVLEDNFDTFNTDVWTKEVQVGGFGNGEFQQTTNTDENVYVEGGSLFIKPTLQDASLINKDTVINLLKDGTCTSTHYSDCVAATNTTVGNSTIVPPTRSGRINTKKGAAIKYGRVEVVAKLPQGDWLWPAIWMLPVDEKYGPWPVSGEIDIMESRGNNRTYAQGGNNIASSALHWGPDVANDAWWRTNVKREALHTTYSAGFNTFGLEWSQKYLFTYVNTRLLQVLYTNFNQPLWDRGNFPAANSNGTRLQDVWSQTGRFNTPFDEKFYLILNVAVGGTNGWFQDSKSNKPWLDASPNAKKDFWNAQDTWLPTWKSPAMEVKKVSMWQQCDGNEEL
;
A
#
# COMPACT_ATOMS: atom_id res chain seq x y z
N MET A 1 -78.25 -33.63 26.02
CA MET A 1 -77.03 -34.42 26.28
C MET A 1 -75.88 -33.70 25.56
N GLU A 2 -75.18 -32.68 26.06
CA GLU A 2 -74.79 -32.29 27.44
C GLU A 2 -74.08 -33.44 28.16
N GLN A 3 -72.82 -33.40 28.64
CA GLN A 3 -71.76 -32.39 28.79
C GLN A 3 -70.40 -33.14 28.96
N ASP A 4 -69.30 -32.39 28.86
CA ASP A 4 -67.84 -32.65 29.04
C ASP A 4 -67.41 -33.21 30.44
N PRO A 5 -66.13 -33.27 30.90
CA PRO A 5 -64.78 -33.58 30.34
C PRO A 5 -63.93 -34.56 31.22
N SER A 6 -62.73 -34.97 30.78
CA SER A 6 -61.44 -34.78 31.51
C SER A 6 -60.27 -35.64 31.01
N SER A 7 -59.09 -35.00 30.95
CA SER A 7 -57.73 -35.53 31.14
C SER A 7 -56.74 -35.09 30.05
N SER A 8 -56.21 -33.89 30.23
CA SER A 8 -54.98 -33.39 29.64
C SER A 8 -53.75 -34.19 30.12
N ARG A 9 -52.91 -34.67 29.20
CA ARG A 9 -51.49 -34.95 29.47
C ARG A 9 -50.62 -34.22 28.45
N HIS A 10 -49.86 -33.25 28.94
CA HIS A 10 -48.73 -32.64 28.25
C HIS A 10 -47.60 -33.67 28.10
N LEU A 11 -47.10 -33.83 26.87
CA LEU A 11 -45.78 -34.39 26.61
C LEU A 11 -44.88 -33.26 26.10
N ALA A 12 -43.88 -32.92 26.92
CA ALA A 12 -42.81 -32.01 26.58
C ALA A 12 -41.85 -32.69 25.59
N GLY A 13 -41.77 -32.15 24.37
CA GLY A 13 -40.70 -32.47 23.42
C GLY A 13 -39.60 -31.42 23.51
N ASN A 14 -38.44 -31.81 24.03
CA ASN A 14 -37.20 -31.03 23.97
C ASN A 14 -36.77 -30.89 22.50
N PHE A 15 -36.87 -29.69 21.94
CA PHE A 15 -36.18 -29.31 20.70
C PHE A 15 -34.94 -28.50 21.05
N SER A 16 -33.79 -29.18 21.00
CA SER A 16 -32.47 -28.55 21.05
C SER A 16 -32.21 -27.85 19.71
N PHE A 17 -32.36 -26.52 19.67
CA PHE A 17 -31.89 -25.72 18.54
C PHE A 17 -30.37 -25.58 18.65
N VAL A 18 -29.64 -26.39 17.87
CA VAL A 18 -28.22 -26.14 17.60
C VAL A 18 -28.17 -24.97 16.61
N SER A 19 -27.88 -23.77 17.13
CA SER A 19 -27.59 -22.60 16.32
C SER A 19 -26.25 -22.81 15.61
N SER A 20 -26.27 -23.25 14.35
CA SER A 20 -25.10 -23.16 13.47
C SER A 20 -24.89 -21.69 13.09
N ALA A 21 -24.17 -20.96 13.95
CA ALA A 21 -23.61 -19.68 13.58
C ALA A 21 -22.51 -19.94 12.54
N ASN A 22 -22.85 -19.78 11.26
CA ASN A 22 -21.83 -19.60 10.22
C ASN A 22 -21.11 -18.29 10.55
N GLY A 23 -19.90 -18.40 11.10
CA GLY A 23 -19.03 -17.25 11.32
C GLY A 23 -18.75 -16.57 9.99
N THR A 24 -18.81 -15.23 9.99
CA THR A 24 -18.33 -14.41 8.88
C THR A 24 -16.90 -14.84 8.54
N PRO A 25 -16.59 -15.21 7.28
CA PRO A 25 -15.23 -15.57 6.91
C PRO A 25 -14.28 -14.39 7.19
N ILE A 26 -13.17 -14.69 7.85
CA ILE A 26 -12.10 -13.73 8.15
C ILE A 26 -11.55 -13.20 6.83
N ARG A 27 -11.52 -11.86 6.66
CA ARG A 27 -10.85 -11.21 5.52
C ARG A 27 -9.37 -11.52 5.62
N ALA A 28 -8.78 -12.10 4.58
CA ALA A 28 -7.32 -12.17 4.49
C ALA A 28 -6.80 -10.74 4.32
N GLY A 29 -6.02 -10.26 5.29
CA GLY A 29 -5.42 -8.94 5.20
C GLY A 29 -4.16 -9.04 4.40
N THR A 30 -4.06 -8.27 3.32
CA THR A 30 -2.89 -8.06 2.44
C THR A 30 -1.58 -8.76 2.91
N PRO A 31 -1.42 -10.10 2.77
CA PRO A 31 -0.20 -10.79 3.15
C PRO A 31 0.72 -10.87 1.93
N ASN A 32 1.91 -10.31 2.06
CA ASN A 32 2.82 -10.08 0.94
C ASN A 32 3.33 -11.36 0.28
N THR A 33 3.30 -11.38 -1.04
CA THR A 33 4.20 -12.20 -1.86
C THR A 33 5.54 -11.50 -1.97
N ASP A 34 6.59 -12.10 -1.41
CA ASP A 34 7.97 -11.73 -1.70
C ASP A 34 8.31 -12.16 -3.13
N ARG A 35 7.96 -11.34 -4.13
CA ARG A 35 8.52 -11.46 -5.49
C ARG A 35 9.04 -10.11 -5.94
N SER A 36 10.28 -9.84 -5.56
CA SER A 36 11.15 -8.95 -6.32
C SER A 36 11.31 -9.52 -7.74
N PRO A 37 11.20 -8.72 -8.82
CA PRO A 37 11.46 -9.18 -10.19
C PRO A 37 12.96 -9.32 -10.52
N PHE A 38 13.85 -9.14 -9.55
CA PHE A 38 15.29 -9.29 -9.73
C PHE A 38 15.78 -10.44 -8.84
N GLY A 39 16.25 -11.50 -9.51
CA GLY A 39 16.34 -12.86 -8.99
C GLY A 39 17.44 -13.12 -7.95
N ASP A 40 17.23 -14.26 -7.29
CA ASP A 40 18.20 -14.97 -6.46
C ASP A 40 19.37 -15.48 -7.31
N GLU A 41 20.58 -15.00 -7.03
CA GLU A 41 21.77 -15.84 -7.09
C GLU A 41 22.42 -15.85 -5.71
N ARG A 42 22.32 -17.01 -5.06
CA ARG A 42 23.06 -17.37 -3.87
C ARG A 42 24.54 -17.52 -4.25
N ILE A 43 25.43 -16.76 -3.62
CA ILE A 43 26.82 -17.16 -3.41
C ILE A 43 27.16 -16.98 -1.93
N GLU A 44 27.67 -18.07 -1.36
CA GLU A 44 28.02 -18.24 0.05
C GLU A 44 29.13 -17.30 0.53
N ALA A 45 29.12 -17.08 1.84
CA ALA A 45 30.06 -16.24 2.57
C ALA A 45 31.42 -16.93 2.80
N GLN A 46 32.51 -16.19 2.54
CA GLN A 46 33.78 -16.38 3.24
C GLN A 46 34.37 -15.03 3.68
N GLY A 47 34.50 -14.88 5.00
CA GLY A 47 35.74 -14.43 5.66
C GLY A 47 36.39 -13.09 5.31
N SER A 48 36.17 -12.12 6.20
CA SER A 48 37.18 -11.25 6.84
C SER A 48 38.15 -10.44 5.98
N GLN A 49 38.04 -9.10 6.07
CA GLN A 49 39.03 -8.17 6.65
C GLN A 49 38.81 -6.75 6.07
N GLN A 50 38.50 -5.78 6.94
CA GLN A 50 38.73 -4.37 6.63
C GLN A 50 40.25 -4.11 6.61
N PRO A 51 40.74 -3.23 5.72
CA PRO A 51 41.01 -1.87 6.19
C PRO A 51 40.79 -0.75 5.15
N GLY A 52 40.43 0.43 5.66
CA GLY A 52 40.93 1.72 5.13
C GLY A 52 40.25 2.30 3.90
N GLY A 53 39.63 3.47 4.07
CA GLY A 53 38.97 4.22 2.99
C GLY A 53 39.93 4.73 1.91
N LEU A 54 39.44 4.69 0.67
CA LEU A 54 40.08 5.28 -0.52
C LEU A 54 39.08 6.13 -1.30
N ASN A 55 39.57 7.28 -1.76
CA ASN A 55 38.89 8.38 -2.43
C ASN A 55 38.30 7.96 -3.81
N PRO A 56 37.02 8.31 -4.14
CA PRO A 56 36.35 7.87 -5.37
C PRO A 56 36.84 8.54 -6.67
N PHE A 57 37.86 9.40 -6.62
CA PHE A 57 38.44 10.06 -7.81
C PHE A 57 39.79 9.46 -8.28
N ALA A 58 40.24 8.33 -7.73
CA ALA A 58 41.46 7.67 -8.18
C ALA A 58 41.22 6.79 -9.42
N SER A 59 41.98 7.00 -10.49
CA SER A 59 41.92 6.17 -11.71
C SER A 59 42.49 4.75 -11.46
N PRO A 60 41.86 3.66 -11.96
CA PRO A 60 42.36 2.30 -11.76
C PRO A 60 43.67 2.07 -12.49
N SER A 61 44.67 1.54 -11.78
CA SER A 61 45.99 1.23 -12.31
C SER A 61 46.10 -0.20 -12.85
N VAL A 62 45.19 -0.67 -13.70
CA VAL A 62 45.37 -1.94 -14.43
C VAL A 62 44.61 -1.93 -15.77
N SER A 63 45.25 -1.41 -16.82
CA SER A 63 44.99 -1.79 -18.22
C SER A 63 46.12 -1.27 -19.11
N ARG A 64 47.23 -2.01 -19.16
CA ARG A 64 48.19 -1.92 -20.25
C ARG A 64 48.46 -3.34 -20.78
N PRO A 65 48.42 -3.58 -22.11
CA PRO A 65 48.59 -4.91 -22.69
C PRO A 65 49.98 -5.48 -22.41
N ALA A 66 50.04 -6.80 -22.20
CA ALA A 66 51.26 -7.58 -22.06
C ALA A 66 51.92 -7.80 -23.43
N SER A 67 52.67 -6.81 -23.91
CA SER A 67 53.64 -7.00 -25.00
C SER A 67 54.84 -6.08 -24.79
N SER A 68 55.54 -6.25 -23.66
CA SER A 68 56.86 -5.67 -23.45
C SER A 68 57.69 -6.46 -22.43
N PHE A 69 57.62 -7.79 -22.48
CA PHE A 69 58.67 -8.64 -21.92
C PHE A 69 59.49 -9.18 -23.08
N ASP A 70 60.59 -8.49 -23.39
CA ASP A 70 61.74 -9.21 -23.91
C ASP A 70 63.04 -8.61 -23.35
N SER A 71 63.69 -9.43 -22.52
CA SER A 71 65.12 -9.63 -22.36
C SER A 71 66.03 -8.46 -21.96
N SER A 72 66.33 -8.37 -20.65
CA SER A 72 67.57 -7.78 -20.14
C SER A 72 68.35 -8.81 -19.31
N SER A 73 69.27 -9.53 -19.95
CA SER A 73 70.43 -10.13 -19.28
C SER A 73 71.66 -9.27 -19.62
N ALA A 74 72.04 -8.45 -18.65
CA ALA A 74 73.15 -7.53 -18.73
C ALA A 74 74.49 -8.24 -18.56
N LEU A 75 75.42 -8.01 -19.49
CA LEU A 75 76.85 -8.04 -19.26
C LEU A 75 77.41 -6.65 -19.61
N GLY A 76 77.87 -5.95 -18.58
CA GLY A 76 78.86 -4.86 -18.63
C GLY A 76 78.63 -3.71 -19.61
N GLY A 77 78.07 -2.59 -19.13
CA GLY A 77 78.14 -1.32 -19.84
C GLY A 77 77.60 -0.16 -19.02
N ALA A 78 78.43 0.86 -18.82
CA ALA A 78 78.20 2.11 -18.07
C ALA A 78 76.78 2.72 -18.19
N PRO A 79 76.32 3.50 -17.18
CA PRO A 79 74.97 4.07 -17.19
C PRO A 79 74.81 5.02 -18.38
N ARG A 80 74.11 4.56 -19.43
CA ARG A 80 73.63 5.44 -20.49
C ARG A 80 72.51 6.28 -19.88
N GLY A 81 72.79 7.57 -19.71
CA GLY A 81 71.83 8.55 -19.22
C GLY A 81 70.47 8.38 -19.88
N GLN A 82 69.40 8.49 -19.08
CA GLN A 82 68.03 8.48 -19.57
C GLN A 82 67.91 9.48 -20.73
N ARG A 83 67.68 8.98 -21.94
CA ARG A 83 67.30 9.83 -23.07
C ARG A 83 65.95 10.44 -22.72
N TYR A 84 65.97 11.67 -22.22
CA TYR A 84 64.79 12.51 -22.11
C TYR A 84 64.11 12.55 -23.48
N PHE A 85 62.79 12.28 -23.51
CA PHE A 85 61.99 12.48 -24.71
C PHE A 85 61.96 13.98 -24.99
N HIS A 86 62.81 14.45 -25.90
CA HIS A 86 62.70 15.80 -26.43
C HIS A 86 61.46 15.87 -27.30
N SER A 87 60.38 16.40 -26.75
CA SER A 87 59.26 16.91 -27.53
C SER A 87 59.80 17.93 -28.54
N ARG A 88 60.01 17.49 -29.79
CA ARG A 88 60.26 18.41 -30.89
C ARG A 88 58.90 18.91 -31.36
N ARG A 89 58.62 20.19 -31.09
CA ARG A 89 57.51 20.89 -31.74
C ARG A 89 57.82 20.95 -33.23
N VAL A 90 57.24 20.04 -34.00
CA VAL A 90 57.41 20.04 -35.45
C VAL A 90 56.82 21.34 -36.00
N LYS A 91 57.61 22.11 -36.75
CA LYS A 91 57.14 23.35 -37.35
C LYS A 91 56.08 22.99 -38.39
N LYS A 92 54.96 23.72 -38.40
CA LYS A 92 53.74 23.40 -39.17
C LYS A 92 53.98 23.19 -40.68
N ASN A 93 55.10 23.67 -41.19
CA ASN A 93 55.48 23.69 -42.60
C ASN A 93 56.53 22.63 -42.97
N GLU A 94 57.08 21.87 -42.00
CA GLU A 94 58.10 20.83 -42.24
C GLU A 94 57.50 19.41 -42.37
N VAL A 95 56.21 19.23 -42.06
CA VAL A 95 55.52 17.95 -42.29
C VAL A 95 54.83 18.02 -43.63
N GLU A 96 55.40 17.36 -44.64
CA GLU A 96 54.68 17.09 -45.87
C GLU A 96 53.48 16.20 -45.55
N LYS A 97 52.28 16.70 -45.86
CA LYS A 97 51.01 15.98 -45.71
C LYS A 97 50.42 15.67 -47.08
N PRO A 98 51.04 14.76 -47.87
CA PRO A 98 50.60 14.46 -49.23
C PRO A 98 49.14 13.97 -49.30
N TRP A 99 48.60 13.43 -48.21
CA TRP A 99 47.18 13.06 -48.07
C TRP A 99 46.20 14.25 -48.02
N LEU A 100 46.67 15.50 -47.90
CA LEU A 100 45.85 16.71 -48.03
C LEU A 100 45.83 17.27 -49.46
N ALA A 101 46.69 16.79 -50.37
CA ALA A 101 46.78 17.29 -51.73
C ALA A 101 45.67 16.77 -52.65
N LYS A 102 45.04 15.64 -52.28
CA LYS A 102 43.95 15.02 -53.05
C LYS A 102 42.84 14.61 -52.08
N THR A 103 41.76 15.39 -52.07
CA THR A 103 40.58 15.10 -51.24
C THR A 103 39.87 13.84 -51.75
N ASP A 104 39.67 12.84 -50.88
CA ASP A 104 38.87 11.67 -51.23
C ASP A 104 37.38 12.06 -51.23
N PRO A 105 36.65 11.94 -52.36
CA PRO A 105 35.22 12.22 -52.39
C PRO A 105 34.41 11.38 -51.39
N LYS A 106 34.93 10.23 -50.94
CA LYS A 106 34.30 9.40 -49.90
C LYS A 106 34.43 9.95 -48.48
N GLU A 107 35.39 10.85 -48.23
CA GLU A 107 35.62 11.49 -46.93
C GLU A 107 34.41 12.32 -46.47
N LYS A 108 33.65 12.91 -47.42
CA LYS A 108 32.39 13.60 -47.13
C LYS A 108 31.37 12.69 -46.46
N TRP A 109 31.29 11.41 -46.85
CA TRP A 109 30.36 10.45 -46.27
C TRP A 109 30.70 10.08 -44.82
N VAL A 110 31.98 10.14 -44.44
CA VAL A 110 32.43 9.93 -43.06
C VAL A 110 31.90 11.04 -42.13
N THR A 111 31.64 12.24 -42.66
CA THR A 111 31.03 13.35 -41.90
C THR A 111 29.51 13.37 -42.06
N ILE A 112 29.00 13.11 -43.26
CA ILE A 112 27.56 13.15 -43.58
C ILE A 112 26.79 12.04 -42.85
N LEU A 113 27.32 10.80 -42.81
CA LEU A 113 26.61 9.67 -42.18
C LEU A 113 26.37 9.87 -40.67
N PRO A 114 27.36 10.31 -39.86
CA PRO A 114 27.12 10.66 -38.46
C PRO A 114 26.14 11.83 -38.29
N VAL A 115 26.21 12.86 -39.15
CA VAL A 115 25.29 14.00 -39.09
C VAL A 115 23.86 13.57 -39.41
N ILE A 116 23.65 12.73 -40.43
CA ILE A 116 22.36 12.12 -40.71
C ILE A 116 21.89 11.28 -39.51
N GLY A 117 22.78 10.47 -38.92
CA GLY A 117 22.47 9.70 -37.72
C GLY A 117 22.01 10.55 -36.53
N ILE A 118 22.68 11.69 -36.30
CA ILE A 118 22.30 12.67 -35.27
C ILE A 118 20.93 13.27 -35.59
N LEU A 119 20.70 13.70 -36.82
CA LEU A 119 19.41 14.30 -37.23
C LEU A 119 18.26 13.28 -37.14
N VAL A 120 18.48 12.04 -37.55
CA VAL A 120 17.52 10.95 -37.39
C VAL A 120 17.27 10.66 -35.92
N GLY A 121 18.32 10.59 -35.09
CA GLY A 121 18.20 10.39 -33.65
C GLY A 121 17.41 11.49 -32.95
N LEU A 122 17.65 12.76 -33.32
CA LEU A 122 16.87 13.91 -32.84
C LEU A 122 15.42 13.85 -33.33
N GLY A 123 15.20 13.46 -34.59
CA GLY A 123 13.86 13.28 -35.15
C GLY A 123 13.05 12.20 -34.41
N ILE A 124 13.65 11.03 -34.17
CA ILE A 124 13.04 9.94 -33.39
C ILE A 124 12.78 10.39 -31.95
N SER A 125 13.75 11.05 -31.31
CA SER A 125 13.59 11.56 -29.94
C SER A 125 12.44 12.58 -29.86
N GLY A 126 12.37 13.51 -30.82
CA GLY A 126 11.28 14.47 -30.92
C GLY A 126 9.92 13.81 -31.13
N PHE A 127 9.86 12.77 -31.98
CA PHE A 127 8.64 11.99 -32.18
C PHE A 127 8.21 11.25 -30.90
N LEU A 128 9.13 10.60 -30.18
CA LEU A 128 8.83 9.90 -28.93
C LEU A 128 8.36 10.86 -27.83
N ILE A 129 8.97 12.05 -27.74
CA ILE A 129 8.52 13.10 -26.81
C ILE A 129 7.11 13.57 -27.18
N TRP A 130 6.85 13.83 -28.46
CA TRP A 130 5.54 14.24 -28.94
C TRP A 130 4.47 13.15 -28.71
N ASP A 131 4.79 11.89 -28.97
CA ASP A 131 3.91 10.74 -28.73
C ASP A 131 3.63 10.53 -27.23
N GLY A 132 4.65 10.71 -26.40
CA GLY A 132 4.49 10.74 -24.95
C GLY A 132 3.58 11.88 -24.48
N ILE A 133 3.77 13.10 -24.98
CA ILE A 133 2.96 14.26 -24.58
C ILE A 133 1.50 14.13 -25.05
N ARG A 134 1.27 13.64 -26.28
CA ARG A 134 -0.10 13.52 -26.82
C ARG A 134 -0.90 12.39 -26.16
N SER A 135 -0.23 11.37 -25.62
CA SER A 135 -0.88 10.25 -24.94
C SER A 135 -1.31 10.58 -23.50
N VAL A 136 -0.81 11.67 -22.92
CA VAL A 136 -1.26 12.16 -21.61
C VAL A 136 -2.68 12.71 -21.74
N VAL A 137 -3.65 12.00 -21.17
CA VAL A 137 -5.04 12.45 -21.10
C VAL A 137 -5.12 13.66 -20.16
N LYS A 138 -5.70 14.76 -20.67
CA LYS A 138 -5.92 15.98 -19.88
C LYS A 138 -7.39 16.04 -19.48
N HIS A 139 -7.69 15.49 -18.31
CA HIS A 139 -9.03 15.59 -17.74
C HIS A 139 -9.27 16.97 -17.13
N LYS A 140 -10.51 17.47 -17.24
CA LYS A 140 -10.97 18.62 -16.46
C LYS A 140 -11.52 18.10 -15.14
N TYR A 141 -11.00 18.62 -14.03
CA TYR A 141 -11.43 18.21 -12.69
C TYR A 141 -12.21 19.33 -11.99
N CYS A 142 -13.30 18.97 -11.35
CA CYS A 142 -14.14 19.83 -10.53
C CYS A 142 -14.02 19.43 -9.06
N VAL A 143 -13.90 20.41 -8.16
CA VAL A 143 -13.81 20.18 -6.72
C VAL A 143 -15.11 19.55 -6.21
N VAL A 144 -14.99 18.46 -5.46
CA VAL A 144 -16.11 17.79 -4.76
C VAL A 144 -15.97 17.98 -3.26
N LEU A 145 -14.75 17.87 -2.72
CA LEU A 145 -14.46 18.14 -1.31
C LEU A 145 -13.13 18.86 -1.21
N GLU A 146 -13.11 19.91 -0.39
CA GLU A 146 -11.88 20.49 0.14
C GLU A 146 -12.09 20.73 1.63
N ASP A 147 -11.34 20.01 2.46
CA ASP A 147 -11.45 20.10 3.92
C ASP A 147 -10.05 20.31 4.50
N ASN A 148 -9.85 21.45 5.16
CA ASN A 148 -8.61 21.81 5.86
C ASN A 148 -8.71 21.50 7.36
N PHE A 149 -9.80 20.89 7.82
CA PHE A 149 -10.04 20.55 9.22
C PHE A 149 -9.88 21.74 10.17
N ASP A 150 -10.53 22.87 9.84
CA ASP A 150 -10.71 23.96 10.80
C ASP A 150 -11.69 23.53 11.92
N THR A 151 -12.68 22.70 11.57
CA THR A 151 -13.63 22.03 12.49
C THR A 151 -13.99 20.65 11.95
N PHE A 152 -14.55 19.77 12.78
CA PHE A 152 -15.05 18.47 12.30
C PHE A 152 -16.43 18.63 11.64
N ASN A 153 -16.47 18.58 10.30
CA ASN A 153 -17.71 18.73 9.54
C ASN A 153 -18.51 17.42 9.49
N THR A 154 -19.60 17.35 10.25
CA THR A 154 -20.49 16.17 10.33
C THR A 154 -21.37 15.96 9.10
N ASP A 155 -21.52 16.96 8.23
CA ASP A 155 -22.25 16.81 6.97
C ASP A 155 -21.41 16.04 5.94
N VAL A 156 -20.08 16.08 6.09
CA VAL A 156 -19.12 15.35 5.24
C VAL A 156 -18.72 14.04 5.89
N TRP A 157 -18.28 14.09 7.16
CA TRP A 157 -17.61 12.97 7.83
C TRP A 157 -18.52 12.27 8.84
N THR A 158 -18.60 10.95 8.72
CA THR A 158 -19.25 10.07 9.70
C THR A 158 -18.19 9.30 10.48
N LYS A 159 -18.26 9.32 11.82
CA LYS A 159 -17.46 8.44 12.69
C LYS A 159 -18.15 7.07 12.81
N GLU A 160 -17.40 6.00 12.59
CA GLU A 160 -17.89 4.62 12.72
C GLU A 160 -17.65 4.08 14.12
N VAL A 161 -18.60 3.31 14.66
CA VAL A 161 -18.56 2.76 16.02
C VAL A 161 -18.85 1.26 15.98
N GLN A 162 -17.81 0.46 16.19
CA GLN A 162 -17.87 -1.00 16.15
C GLN A 162 -16.82 -1.63 17.09
N VAL A 163 -17.04 -2.89 17.44
CA VAL A 163 -16.15 -3.77 18.24
C VAL A 163 -15.76 -5.07 17.50
N GLY A 164 -16.31 -5.30 16.30
CA GLY A 164 -16.18 -6.56 15.54
C GLY A 164 -14.85 -6.76 14.81
N GLY A 165 -14.00 -5.73 14.73
CA GLY A 165 -12.68 -5.82 14.10
C GLY A 165 -12.69 -5.75 12.56
N PHE A 166 -13.77 -5.22 11.97
CA PHE A 166 -13.88 -4.85 10.55
C PHE A 166 -13.49 -5.94 9.55
N GLY A 167 -13.80 -7.20 9.86
CA GLY A 167 -13.44 -8.37 9.03
C GLY A 167 -11.97 -8.80 9.11
N ASN A 168 -11.10 -7.96 9.65
CA ASN A 168 -9.65 -8.16 9.77
C ASN A 168 -9.21 -8.69 11.15
N GLY A 169 -10.17 -8.88 12.06
CA GLY A 169 -9.90 -9.28 13.45
C GLY A 169 -9.14 -8.21 14.23
N GLU A 170 -9.34 -6.93 13.90
CA GLU A 170 -8.69 -5.79 14.53
C GLU A 170 -9.02 -5.67 16.04
N PHE A 171 -8.13 -5.03 16.81
CA PHE A 171 -8.16 -5.02 18.28
C PHE A 171 -8.67 -3.73 18.91
N GLN A 172 -9.13 -2.77 18.10
CA GLN A 172 -9.73 -1.55 18.58
C GLN A 172 -11.27 -1.61 18.58
N GLN A 173 -11.86 -0.96 19.57
CA GLN A 173 -13.21 -0.40 19.47
C GLN A 173 -13.10 0.96 18.78
N THR A 174 -13.89 1.21 17.73
CA THR A 174 -13.98 2.58 17.19
C THR A 174 -15.03 3.39 17.92
N THR A 175 -14.79 4.69 18.08
CA THR A 175 -15.63 5.58 18.91
C THR A 175 -16.12 6.78 18.11
N ASN A 176 -17.24 7.37 18.55
CA ASN A 176 -17.82 8.58 17.96
C ASN A 176 -17.53 9.85 18.78
N THR A 177 -16.82 9.74 19.90
CA THR A 177 -16.44 10.89 20.72
C THR A 177 -15.15 11.52 20.20
N ASP A 178 -14.75 12.64 20.81
CA ASP A 178 -13.51 13.35 20.47
C ASP A 178 -12.28 12.74 21.15
N GLU A 179 -12.41 11.60 21.84
CA GLU A 179 -11.28 10.95 22.49
C GLU A 179 -10.27 10.32 21.51
N ASN A 180 -10.77 9.86 20.35
CA ASN A 180 -9.96 9.21 19.32
C ASN A 180 -10.00 9.95 17.98
N VAL A 181 -11.04 10.74 17.69
CA VAL A 181 -11.17 11.53 16.47
C VAL A 181 -11.55 12.95 16.81
N TYR A 182 -10.61 13.88 16.69
CA TYR A 182 -10.81 15.29 17.03
C TYR A 182 -10.05 16.20 16.08
N VAL A 183 -10.43 17.47 16.06
CA VAL A 183 -9.74 18.51 15.30
C VAL A 183 -9.04 19.44 16.29
N GLU A 184 -7.74 19.67 16.07
CA GLU A 184 -6.93 20.57 16.88
C GLU A 184 -5.90 21.27 15.98
N GLY A 185 -5.71 22.57 16.15
CA GLY A 185 -4.65 23.30 15.44
C GLY A 185 -4.73 23.28 13.90
N GLY A 186 -5.93 23.13 13.32
CA GLY A 186 -6.12 23.04 11.87
C GLY A 186 -5.73 21.68 11.27
N SER A 187 -5.76 20.62 12.08
CA SER A 187 -5.54 19.24 11.67
C SER A 187 -6.58 18.32 12.32
N LEU A 188 -7.01 17.30 11.59
CA LEU A 188 -7.72 16.16 12.14
C LEU A 188 -6.73 15.16 12.75
N PHE A 189 -7.02 14.68 13.95
CA PHE A 189 -6.25 13.62 14.62
C PHE A 189 -7.10 12.37 14.76
N ILE A 190 -6.56 11.25 14.29
CA ILE A 190 -7.07 9.91 14.59
C ILE A 190 -6.06 9.22 15.50
N LYS A 191 -6.37 9.19 16.81
CA LYS A 191 -5.46 8.77 17.87
C LYS A 191 -5.98 7.51 18.58
N PRO A 192 -5.29 6.36 18.41
CA PRO A 192 -5.54 5.18 19.22
C PRO A 192 -5.20 5.42 20.70
N THR A 193 -5.97 4.81 21.59
CA THR A 193 -5.79 4.85 23.05
C THR A 193 -5.99 3.46 23.66
N LEU A 194 -5.48 3.26 24.88
CA LEU A 194 -5.74 2.04 25.63
C LEU A 194 -7.21 1.98 26.07
N GLN A 195 -7.78 0.78 26.15
CA GLN A 195 -9.11 0.56 26.73
C GLN A 195 -9.06 0.70 28.26
N ASP A 196 -10.21 1.00 28.87
CA ASP A 196 -10.34 0.92 30.33
C ASP A 196 -10.07 -0.51 30.82
N ALA A 197 -9.04 -0.65 31.66
CA ALA A 197 -8.65 -1.92 32.28
C ALA A 197 -9.79 -2.58 33.08
N SER A 198 -10.76 -1.81 33.56
CA SER A 198 -11.94 -2.34 34.27
C SER A 198 -12.81 -3.23 33.36
N LEU A 199 -12.85 -2.95 32.05
CA LEU A 199 -13.58 -3.73 31.04
C LEU A 199 -12.83 -4.99 30.61
N ILE A 200 -11.51 -5.04 30.85
CA ILE A 200 -10.66 -6.17 30.48
C ILE A 200 -10.47 -7.15 31.64
N ASN A 201 -10.40 -6.64 32.88
CA ASN A 201 -10.07 -7.43 34.05
C ASN A 201 -11.30 -7.97 34.81
N LYS A 202 -12.51 -7.70 34.32
CA LYS A 202 -13.77 -8.15 34.92
C LYS A 202 -14.73 -8.64 33.84
N ASP A 203 -15.65 -9.52 34.24
CA ASP A 203 -16.76 -9.94 33.39
C ASP A 203 -17.61 -8.73 33.03
N THR A 204 -17.56 -8.33 31.76
CA THR A 204 -18.23 -7.13 31.25
C THR A 204 -18.74 -7.37 29.84
N VAL A 205 -19.69 -6.55 29.42
CA VAL A 205 -20.24 -6.56 28.06
C VAL A 205 -20.29 -5.12 27.56
N ILE A 206 -19.67 -4.86 26.42
CA ILE A 206 -19.88 -3.65 25.62
C ILE A 206 -21.03 -3.94 24.68
N ASN A 207 -22.12 -3.18 24.78
CA ASN A 207 -23.31 -3.35 23.95
C ASN A 207 -23.69 -2.03 23.27
N LEU A 208 -23.10 -1.80 22.10
CA LEU A 208 -23.29 -0.60 21.31
C LEU A 208 -24.70 -0.50 20.70
N LEU A 209 -25.46 -1.61 20.65
CA LEU A 209 -26.87 -1.58 20.23
C LEU A 209 -27.74 -0.95 21.30
N LYS A 210 -27.50 -1.31 22.56
CA LYS A 210 -28.21 -0.73 23.71
C LYS A 210 -27.87 0.75 23.86
N ASP A 211 -26.63 1.11 23.58
CA ASP A 211 -26.16 2.51 23.62
C ASP A 211 -26.68 3.33 22.42
N GLY A 212 -27.19 2.67 21.37
CA GLY A 212 -27.68 3.32 20.14
C GLY A 212 -26.57 3.91 19.28
N THR A 213 -25.30 3.57 19.54
CA THR A 213 -24.14 4.15 18.86
C THR A 213 -23.59 3.27 17.74
N CYS A 214 -23.92 1.98 17.70
CA CYS A 214 -23.34 1.07 16.70
C CYS A 214 -23.67 1.52 15.26
N THR A 215 -22.66 1.55 14.40
CA THR A 215 -22.84 1.92 12.99
C THR A 215 -22.88 0.73 12.03
N SER A 216 -22.74 -0.50 12.54
CA SER A 216 -22.90 -1.73 11.75
C SER A 216 -24.32 -2.28 11.87
N THR A 217 -24.73 -3.04 10.87
CA THR A 217 -25.97 -3.83 10.89
C THR A 217 -25.76 -5.24 11.45
N HIS A 218 -24.51 -5.68 11.63
CA HIS A 218 -24.20 -7.02 12.14
C HIS A 218 -24.05 -7.02 13.66
N TYR A 219 -24.73 -7.95 14.34
CA TYR A 219 -24.69 -8.05 15.80
C TYR A 219 -23.26 -8.25 16.36
N SER A 220 -22.44 -9.05 15.68
CA SER A 220 -21.04 -9.32 16.06
C SER A 220 -20.16 -8.07 16.07
N ASP A 221 -20.56 -7.02 15.35
CA ASP A 221 -19.82 -5.78 15.27
C ASP A 221 -20.22 -4.79 16.35
N CYS A 222 -21.34 -5.03 17.04
CA CYS A 222 -21.92 -4.13 18.01
C CYS A 222 -21.81 -4.62 19.45
N VAL A 223 -21.56 -5.92 19.66
CA VAL A 223 -21.50 -6.51 20.99
C VAL A 223 -20.20 -7.29 21.17
N ALA A 224 -19.46 -6.97 22.24
CA ALA A 224 -18.28 -7.71 22.67
C ALA A 224 -18.35 -7.94 24.17
N ALA A 225 -17.80 -9.05 24.64
CA ALA A 225 -17.81 -9.41 26.06
C ALA A 225 -16.44 -9.86 26.54
N THR A 226 -16.14 -9.53 27.79
CA THR A 226 -15.03 -10.08 28.54
C THR A 226 -15.55 -11.19 29.44
N ASN A 227 -14.93 -12.36 29.40
CA ASN A 227 -15.20 -13.48 30.30
C ASN A 227 -13.91 -13.95 30.96
N THR A 228 -13.81 -13.75 32.27
CA THR A 228 -12.65 -14.04 33.11
C THR A 228 -12.74 -15.42 33.79
N THR A 229 -13.86 -16.12 33.68
CA THR A 229 -14.17 -17.36 34.41
C THR A 229 -13.59 -18.62 33.73
N VAL A 230 -13.17 -18.56 32.46
CA VAL A 230 -12.64 -19.71 31.70
C VAL A 230 -11.29 -19.37 31.08
N GLY A 231 -10.32 -20.30 31.15
CA GLY A 231 -8.96 -20.16 30.60
C GLY A 231 -8.86 -19.82 29.09
N ASN A 232 -10.00 -19.79 28.38
CA ASN A 232 -10.17 -19.15 27.07
C ASN A 232 -10.98 -17.85 27.27
N SER A 233 -10.32 -16.83 27.79
CA SER A 233 -10.97 -15.55 28.06
C SER A 233 -10.99 -14.71 26.80
N THR A 234 -12.13 -14.73 26.09
CA THR A 234 -12.48 -13.64 25.18
C THR A 234 -12.51 -12.35 25.98
N ILE A 235 -11.84 -11.32 25.48
CA ILE A 235 -11.89 -9.97 26.04
C ILE A 235 -12.52 -9.03 25.02
N VAL A 236 -13.14 -7.95 25.50
CA VAL A 236 -13.51 -6.81 24.65
C VAL A 236 -12.26 -6.22 23.97
N PRO A 237 -12.41 -5.42 22.90
CA PRO A 237 -11.25 -4.80 22.25
C PRO A 237 -10.33 -4.08 23.26
N PRO A 238 -9.04 -4.46 23.32
CA PRO A 238 -8.08 -3.93 24.31
C PRO A 238 -7.67 -2.47 24.06
N THR A 239 -8.07 -1.90 22.92
CA THR A 239 -7.77 -0.52 22.56
C THR A 239 -9.01 0.17 22.01
N ARG A 240 -8.93 1.51 21.90
CA ARG A 240 -9.93 2.34 21.23
C ARG A 240 -9.23 3.13 20.12
N SER A 241 -9.93 3.45 19.05
CA SER A 241 -9.40 4.26 17.96
C SER A 241 -10.52 4.93 17.15
N GLY A 242 -10.16 5.53 16.01
CA GLY A 242 -11.08 6.17 15.10
C GLY A 242 -11.08 5.56 13.71
N ARG A 243 -12.27 5.53 13.11
CA ARG A 243 -12.51 5.31 11.69
C ARG A 243 -13.58 6.29 11.25
N ILE A 244 -13.28 7.09 10.23
CA ILE A 244 -14.23 8.03 9.66
C ILE A 244 -14.37 7.81 8.17
N ASN A 245 -15.53 8.13 7.62
CA ASN A 245 -15.79 8.02 6.20
C ASN A 245 -16.63 9.19 5.68
N THR A 246 -16.57 9.38 4.36
CA THR A 246 -17.30 10.43 3.64
C THR A 246 -18.59 9.93 2.98
N LYS A 247 -19.03 8.69 3.24
CA LYS A 247 -20.08 7.99 2.48
C LYS A 247 -21.37 8.80 2.30
N LYS A 248 -21.77 9.57 3.33
CA LYS A 248 -22.99 10.38 3.32
C LYS A 248 -22.82 11.76 2.67
N GLY A 249 -21.60 12.30 2.64
CA GLY A 249 -21.35 13.69 2.27
C GLY A 249 -20.53 13.91 1.00
N ALA A 250 -19.54 13.06 0.72
CA ALA A 250 -18.70 13.18 -0.47
C ALA A 250 -18.31 11.81 -1.03
N ALA A 251 -18.54 11.63 -2.33
CA ALA A 251 -18.08 10.48 -3.08
C ALA A 251 -17.78 10.91 -4.52
N ILE A 252 -16.83 10.24 -5.18
CA ILE A 252 -16.46 10.55 -6.56
C ILE A 252 -16.44 9.28 -7.42
N LYS A 253 -16.76 9.45 -8.71
CA LYS A 253 -16.47 8.46 -9.75
C LYS A 253 -15.53 9.09 -10.77
N TYR A 254 -14.34 8.50 -10.92
CA TYR A 254 -13.22 9.03 -11.70
C TYR A 254 -12.76 10.42 -11.23
N GLY A 255 -11.49 10.57 -10.93
CA GLY A 255 -11.08 11.77 -10.23
C GLY A 255 -9.68 11.72 -9.68
N ARG A 256 -9.46 12.63 -8.74
CA ARG A 256 -8.27 12.70 -7.92
C ARG A 256 -8.66 12.81 -6.45
N VAL A 257 -7.95 12.09 -5.59
CA VAL A 257 -7.99 12.28 -4.14
C VAL A 257 -6.58 12.59 -3.68
N GLU A 258 -6.42 13.61 -2.84
CA GLU A 258 -5.17 13.91 -2.16
C GLU A 258 -5.45 14.07 -0.66
N VAL A 259 -4.69 13.35 0.16
CA VAL A 259 -4.76 13.43 1.61
C VAL A 259 -3.38 13.79 2.13
N VAL A 260 -3.26 14.96 2.75
CA VAL A 260 -2.02 15.43 3.37
C VAL A 260 -2.00 14.95 4.81
N ALA A 261 -1.20 13.92 5.10
CA ALA A 261 -1.17 13.28 6.41
C ALA A 261 0.26 12.97 6.90
N LYS A 262 0.43 12.98 8.22
CA LYS A 262 1.59 12.44 8.93
C LYS A 262 1.16 11.14 9.60
N LEU A 263 1.87 10.05 9.31
CA LEU A 263 1.48 8.72 9.79
C LEU A 263 1.89 8.52 11.26
N PRO A 264 1.15 7.68 12.01
CA PRO A 264 1.47 7.38 13.39
C PRO A 264 2.74 6.55 13.55
N GLN A 265 3.35 6.64 14.73
CA GLN A 265 4.49 5.84 15.17
C GLN A 265 4.13 5.09 16.45
N GLY A 266 4.21 3.76 16.37
CA GLY A 266 3.89 2.84 17.45
C GLY A 266 3.70 1.43 16.92
N ASP A 267 4.20 0.44 17.65
CA ASP A 267 4.03 -0.95 17.27
C ASP A 267 2.55 -1.32 17.17
N TRP A 268 2.25 -2.12 16.16
CA TRP A 268 0.92 -2.69 15.89
C TRP A 268 -0.14 -1.68 15.47
N LEU A 269 0.24 -0.44 15.16
CA LEU A 269 -0.66 0.54 14.54
C LEU A 269 -0.76 0.30 13.03
N TRP A 270 -1.96 0.45 12.49
CA TRP A 270 -2.26 0.27 11.07
C TRP A 270 -3.07 1.46 10.56
N PRO A 271 -2.40 2.57 10.19
CA PRO A 271 -3.03 3.69 9.49
C PRO A 271 -3.43 3.30 8.06
N ALA A 272 -4.61 3.75 7.64
CA ALA A 272 -5.07 3.58 6.26
C ALA A 272 -5.82 4.81 5.74
N ILE A 273 -5.62 5.08 4.45
CA ILE A 273 -6.32 6.05 3.60
C ILE A 273 -6.80 5.27 2.38
N TRP A 274 -8.10 5.07 2.26
CA TRP A 274 -8.66 4.09 1.34
C TRP A 274 -10.09 4.43 0.97
N MET A 275 -10.65 3.73 0.01
CA MET A 275 -11.98 4.00 -0.50
C MET A 275 -12.77 2.73 -0.73
N LEU A 276 -14.07 2.81 -0.45
CA LEU A 276 -15.06 1.76 -0.74
C LEU A 276 -16.14 2.30 -1.67
N PRO A 277 -16.81 1.44 -2.46
CA PRO A 277 -17.93 1.85 -3.30
C PRO A 277 -19.10 2.29 -2.41
N VAL A 278 -19.81 3.33 -2.83
CA VAL A 278 -21.02 3.81 -2.13
C VAL A 278 -22.07 2.70 -2.10
N ASP A 279 -22.26 2.07 -3.25
CA ASP A 279 -23.19 0.97 -3.48
C ASP A 279 -22.43 -0.30 -3.87
N GLU A 280 -22.79 -1.43 -3.26
CA GLU A 280 -22.26 -2.75 -3.62
C GLU A 280 -22.91 -3.30 -4.90
N LYS A 281 -22.85 -2.53 -5.99
CA LYS A 281 -23.59 -2.78 -7.24
C LYS A 281 -23.35 -4.17 -7.83
N TYR A 282 -22.12 -4.68 -7.70
CA TYR A 282 -21.71 -5.97 -8.29
C TYR A 282 -21.80 -7.13 -7.30
N GLY A 283 -22.10 -6.85 -6.03
CA GLY A 283 -22.10 -7.82 -4.94
C GLY A 283 -21.22 -7.38 -3.77
N PRO A 284 -21.21 -8.17 -2.68
CA PRO A 284 -20.43 -7.85 -1.48
C PRO A 284 -18.94 -7.79 -1.79
N TRP A 285 -18.17 -7.17 -0.90
CA TRP A 285 -16.71 -7.17 -0.98
C TRP A 285 -16.13 -8.59 -1.23
N PRO A 286 -15.12 -8.77 -2.12
CA PRO A 286 -14.41 -7.75 -2.90
C PRO A 286 -15.03 -7.48 -4.28
N VAL A 287 -16.22 -8.01 -4.57
CA VAL A 287 -16.81 -8.01 -5.92
C VAL A 287 -17.11 -6.61 -6.45
N SER A 288 -17.45 -5.67 -5.56
CA SER A 288 -17.65 -4.25 -5.90
C SER A 288 -16.39 -3.38 -5.75
N GLY A 289 -15.26 -3.98 -5.37
CA GLY A 289 -13.95 -3.33 -5.32
C GLY A 289 -13.62 -2.58 -4.02
N GLU A 290 -12.32 -2.32 -3.83
CA GLU A 290 -11.75 -1.45 -2.78
C GLU A 290 -10.49 -0.78 -3.34
N ILE A 291 -10.25 0.48 -2.99
CA ILE A 291 -9.05 1.23 -3.41
C ILE A 291 -8.26 1.66 -2.18
N ASP A 292 -7.13 1.00 -1.93
CA ASP A 292 -6.21 1.39 -0.87
C ASP A 292 -5.18 2.37 -1.41
N ILE A 293 -5.38 3.66 -1.12
CA ILE A 293 -4.48 4.73 -1.52
C ILE A 293 -3.17 4.59 -0.74
N MET A 294 -3.27 4.39 0.58
CA MET A 294 -2.14 4.15 1.45
C MET A 294 -2.54 3.31 2.66
N GLU A 295 -1.80 2.23 2.87
CA GLU A 295 -1.72 1.51 4.13
C GLU A 295 -0.26 1.48 4.60
N SER A 296 -0.06 1.55 5.92
CA SER A 296 1.28 1.44 6.52
C SER A 296 1.20 0.70 7.85
N ARG A 297 2.37 0.34 8.38
CA ARG A 297 2.51 -0.09 9.78
C ARG A 297 3.13 1.04 10.59
N GLY A 298 2.70 1.24 11.82
CA GLY A 298 3.32 2.19 12.73
C GLY A 298 4.61 1.67 13.38
N ASN A 299 4.88 0.36 13.25
CA ASN A 299 6.11 -0.26 13.73
C ASN A 299 7.35 0.47 13.20
N ASN A 300 8.48 0.35 13.91
CA ASN A 300 9.75 0.88 13.44
C ASN A 300 10.14 0.31 12.07
N ARG A 301 10.90 1.07 11.27
CA ARG A 301 11.49 0.62 9.98
C ARG A 301 12.21 -0.73 10.03
N THR A 302 12.66 -1.17 11.20
CA THR A 302 13.29 -2.49 11.40
C THR A 302 12.31 -3.66 11.39
N TYR A 303 11.00 -3.41 11.33
CA TYR A 303 9.99 -4.45 11.18
C TYR A 303 10.18 -5.18 9.84
N ALA A 304 10.27 -6.51 9.88
CA ALA A 304 10.73 -7.33 8.76
C ALA A 304 9.96 -7.14 7.44
N GLN A 305 8.67 -6.82 7.48
CA GLN A 305 7.85 -6.61 6.27
C GLN A 305 7.67 -5.14 5.87
N GLY A 306 8.41 -4.23 6.53
CA GLY A 306 8.28 -2.79 6.38
C GLY A 306 7.43 -2.16 7.48
N GLY A 307 8.02 -1.21 8.20
CA GLY A 307 7.35 -0.43 9.24
C GLY A 307 6.83 0.91 8.70
N ASN A 308 7.00 1.95 9.50
CA ASN A 308 6.59 3.33 9.20
C ASN A 308 7.35 4.00 8.05
N ASN A 309 8.32 3.31 7.45
CA ASN A 309 9.01 3.71 6.23
C ASN A 309 8.34 3.18 4.95
N ILE A 310 7.33 2.33 5.03
CA ILE A 310 6.66 1.74 3.86
C ILE A 310 5.21 2.22 3.75
N ALA A 311 4.83 2.67 2.56
CA ALA A 311 3.45 2.89 2.17
C ALA A 311 3.08 1.81 1.14
N SER A 312 1.96 1.14 1.36
CA SER A 312 1.39 0.13 0.46
C SER A 312 0.14 0.71 -0.20
N SER A 313 -0.02 0.44 -1.50
CA SER A 313 -1.28 0.68 -2.20
C SER A 313 -1.77 -0.63 -2.78
N ALA A 314 -3.07 -0.86 -2.76
CA ALA A 314 -3.70 -2.06 -3.27
C ALA A 314 -5.04 -1.72 -3.95
N LEU A 315 -5.47 -2.62 -4.82
CA LEU A 315 -6.86 -2.69 -5.28
C LEU A 315 -7.38 -4.05 -4.89
N HIS A 316 -8.47 -4.14 -4.12
CA HIS A 316 -9.17 -5.41 -3.92
C HIS A 316 -10.25 -5.57 -4.98
N TRP A 317 -10.31 -6.76 -5.58
CA TRP A 317 -11.28 -7.12 -6.62
C TRP A 317 -11.22 -8.64 -6.81
N GLY A 318 -12.37 -9.27 -6.93
CA GLY A 318 -12.45 -10.71 -7.16
C GLY A 318 -13.91 -11.19 -7.14
N PRO A 319 -14.19 -12.42 -7.59
CA PRO A 319 -15.54 -12.98 -7.58
C PRO A 319 -16.05 -13.30 -6.16
N ASP A 320 -15.16 -13.47 -5.19
CA ASP A 320 -15.48 -13.69 -3.79
C ASP A 320 -14.25 -13.42 -2.89
N VAL A 321 -14.44 -13.51 -1.57
CA VAL A 321 -13.39 -13.32 -0.55
C VAL A 321 -12.20 -14.27 -0.73
N ALA A 322 -12.42 -15.51 -1.16
CA ALA A 322 -11.36 -16.50 -1.32
C ALA A 322 -10.52 -16.28 -2.59
N ASN A 323 -11.08 -15.56 -3.56
CA ASN A 323 -10.48 -15.26 -4.85
C ASN A 323 -10.21 -13.76 -5.01
N ASP A 324 -9.94 -13.05 -3.91
CA ASP A 324 -9.52 -11.67 -3.96
C ASP A 324 -8.15 -11.54 -4.64
N ALA A 325 -8.10 -10.80 -5.75
CA ALA A 325 -6.93 -10.65 -6.60
C ALA A 325 -6.03 -9.47 -6.23
N TRP A 326 -6.17 -8.92 -5.03
CA TRP A 326 -5.40 -7.77 -4.56
C TRP A 326 -3.88 -7.89 -4.74
N TRP A 327 -3.35 -9.11 -4.61
CA TRP A 327 -1.92 -9.42 -4.76
C TRP A 327 -1.40 -9.15 -6.18
N ARG A 328 -2.28 -9.09 -7.19
CA ARG A 328 -1.93 -8.68 -8.57
C ARG A 328 -1.82 -7.18 -8.74
N THR A 329 -2.34 -6.42 -7.77
CA THR A 329 -2.47 -4.96 -7.81
C THR A 329 -2.00 -4.35 -6.50
N ASN A 330 -1.00 -4.95 -5.85
CA ASN A 330 -0.36 -4.43 -4.65
C ASN A 330 1.06 -3.96 -4.95
N VAL A 331 1.39 -2.74 -4.52
CA VAL A 331 2.75 -2.21 -4.62
C VAL A 331 3.11 -1.48 -3.34
N LYS A 332 4.36 -1.67 -2.91
CA LYS A 332 4.96 -0.97 -1.78
C LYS A 332 5.95 0.08 -2.23
N ARG A 333 6.02 1.18 -1.49
CA ARG A 333 6.99 2.25 -1.69
C ARG A 333 7.69 2.60 -0.38
N GLU A 334 9.00 2.44 -0.37
CA GLU A 334 9.84 2.89 0.72
C GLU A 334 10.06 4.41 0.67
N ALA A 335 10.00 5.04 1.84
CA ALA A 335 10.38 6.42 2.04
C ALA A 335 11.90 6.60 1.91
N LEU A 336 12.34 7.53 1.07
CA LEU A 336 13.76 7.77 0.83
C LEU A 336 14.41 8.49 2.02
N HIS A 337 15.32 7.79 2.72
CA HIS A 337 16.09 8.32 3.86
C HIS A 337 15.23 8.94 4.98
N THR A 338 13.97 8.53 5.12
CA THR A 338 13.02 9.06 6.11
C THR A 338 11.95 8.02 6.44
N THR A 339 10.94 8.42 7.20
CA THR A 339 9.71 7.65 7.44
C THR A 339 8.50 8.51 7.09
N TYR A 340 7.36 7.88 6.80
CA TYR A 340 6.10 8.60 6.57
C TYR A 340 5.50 9.19 7.86
N SER A 341 6.09 8.85 9.02
CA SER A 341 5.77 9.44 10.33
C SER A 341 6.61 10.68 10.68
N ALA A 342 7.68 10.97 9.93
CA ALA A 342 8.59 12.08 10.24
C ALA A 342 8.00 13.46 9.93
N GLY A 343 7.02 13.52 9.02
CA GLY A 343 6.37 14.76 8.60
C GLY A 343 5.17 14.50 7.70
N PHE A 344 4.55 15.58 7.24
CA PHE A 344 3.41 15.49 6.32
C PHE A 344 3.84 14.97 4.95
N ASN A 345 3.05 14.04 4.43
CA ASN A 345 3.16 13.52 3.08
C ASN A 345 1.80 13.66 2.39
N THR A 346 1.81 13.85 1.07
CA THR A 346 0.57 13.83 0.28
C THR A 346 0.36 12.43 -0.28
N PHE A 347 -0.65 11.73 0.19
CA PHE A 347 -1.05 10.43 -0.36
C PHE A 347 -2.14 10.67 -1.39
N GLY A 348 -1.84 10.32 -2.64
CA GLY A 348 -2.65 10.68 -3.78
C GLY A 348 -3.15 9.48 -4.56
N LEU A 349 -4.33 9.64 -5.14
CA LEU A 349 -4.96 8.74 -6.10
C LEU A 349 -5.37 9.56 -7.32
N GLU A 350 -5.17 9.03 -8.52
CA GLU A 350 -5.81 9.51 -9.73
C GLU A 350 -6.35 8.32 -10.52
N TRP A 351 -7.60 8.44 -10.96
CA TRP A 351 -8.34 7.34 -11.55
C TRP A 351 -9.28 7.82 -12.66
N SER A 352 -9.35 7.02 -13.71
CA SER A 352 -10.18 7.18 -14.90
C SER A 352 -10.66 5.82 -15.38
N GLN A 353 -11.41 5.80 -16.46
CA GLN A 353 -11.84 4.61 -17.18
C GLN A 353 -10.69 3.78 -17.72
N LYS A 354 -9.52 4.39 -17.95
CA LYS A 354 -8.37 3.76 -18.61
C LYS A 354 -7.27 3.34 -17.66
N TYR A 355 -7.19 3.97 -16.49
CA TYR A 355 -6.17 3.68 -15.51
C TYR A 355 -6.57 4.14 -14.11
N LEU A 356 -5.89 3.57 -13.12
CA LEU A 356 -5.88 3.99 -11.73
C LEU A 356 -4.43 3.98 -11.26
N PHE A 357 -3.98 5.04 -10.60
CA PHE A 357 -2.68 5.06 -9.96
C PHE A 357 -2.66 5.84 -8.65
N THR A 358 -1.78 5.42 -7.75
CA THR A 358 -1.53 6.09 -6.49
C THR A 358 -0.12 6.66 -6.46
N TYR A 359 0.12 7.66 -5.62
CA TYR A 359 1.42 8.32 -5.51
C TYR A 359 1.63 8.93 -4.13
N VAL A 360 2.89 9.24 -3.82
CA VAL A 360 3.25 9.94 -2.59
C VAL A 360 4.00 11.24 -2.92
N ASN A 361 3.57 12.36 -2.34
CA ASN A 361 4.09 13.72 -2.47
C ASN A 361 3.94 14.36 -3.87
N THR A 362 4.20 13.62 -4.94
CA THR A 362 4.05 14.09 -6.32
C THR A 362 3.62 12.94 -7.21
N ARG A 363 2.85 13.24 -8.27
CA ARG A 363 2.42 12.26 -9.28
C ARG A 363 3.58 11.52 -9.95
N LEU A 364 4.79 12.08 -9.92
CA LEU A 364 6.01 11.43 -10.41
C LEU A 364 6.52 10.30 -9.50
N LEU A 365 6.19 10.34 -8.21
CA LEU A 365 6.53 9.31 -7.23
C LEU A 365 5.36 8.34 -7.08
N GLN A 366 5.03 7.69 -8.19
CA GLN A 366 3.99 6.69 -8.26
C GLN A 366 4.29 5.49 -7.36
N VAL A 367 3.24 4.97 -6.70
CA VAL A 367 3.28 3.74 -5.91
C VAL A 367 2.67 2.61 -6.73
N LEU A 368 1.36 2.66 -6.99
CA LEU A 368 0.64 1.68 -7.81
C LEU A 368 0.25 2.29 -9.15
N TYR A 369 0.29 1.50 -10.23
CA TYR A 369 -0.32 1.82 -11.52
C TYR A 369 -1.02 0.61 -12.10
N THR A 370 -2.31 0.75 -12.33
CA THR A 370 -3.20 -0.26 -12.91
C THR A 370 -3.83 0.35 -14.15
N ASN A 371 -3.40 -0.08 -15.34
CA ASN A 371 -4.12 0.24 -16.57
C ASN A 371 -5.31 -0.71 -16.76
N PHE A 372 -6.33 -0.28 -17.48
CA PHE A 372 -7.54 -1.04 -17.80
C PHE A 372 -7.58 -1.39 -19.30
N ASN A 373 -6.49 -1.95 -19.81
CA ASN A 373 -6.37 -2.37 -21.21
C ASN A 373 -7.01 -3.74 -21.52
N GLN A 374 -7.41 -4.47 -20.48
CA GLN A 374 -8.10 -5.75 -20.53
C GLN A 374 -9.08 -5.84 -19.35
N PRO A 375 -10.15 -6.63 -19.44
CA PRO A 375 -11.07 -6.87 -18.33
C PRO A 375 -10.35 -7.37 -17.08
N LEU A 376 -10.82 -6.94 -15.90
CA LEU A 376 -10.26 -7.38 -14.62
C LEU A 376 -10.49 -8.88 -14.43
N TRP A 377 -11.62 -9.45 -14.87
CA TRP A 377 -11.83 -10.90 -14.84
C TRP A 377 -10.68 -11.68 -15.49
N ASP A 378 -10.28 -11.28 -16.70
CA ASP A 378 -9.18 -11.89 -17.45
C ASP A 378 -7.83 -11.66 -16.76
N ARG A 379 -7.61 -10.46 -16.19
CA ARG A 379 -6.42 -10.18 -15.37
C ARG A 379 -6.34 -11.11 -14.14
N GLY A 380 -7.48 -11.43 -13.54
CA GLY A 380 -7.57 -12.25 -12.33
C GLY A 380 -7.14 -13.69 -12.59
N ASN A 381 -7.45 -14.19 -13.79
CA ASN A 381 -7.27 -15.59 -14.18
C ASN A 381 -7.84 -16.52 -13.10
N PHE A 382 -9.10 -16.28 -12.73
CA PHE A 382 -9.79 -17.00 -11.67
C PHE A 382 -10.09 -18.45 -12.08
N PRO A 383 -10.09 -19.39 -11.11
CA PRO A 383 -10.47 -20.77 -11.40
C PRO A 383 -11.94 -20.86 -11.81
N ALA A 384 -12.33 -21.92 -12.49
CA ALA A 384 -13.74 -22.10 -12.89
C ALA A 384 -14.68 -22.30 -11.69
N ALA A 385 -14.17 -22.83 -10.59
CA ALA A 385 -14.88 -23.07 -9.35
C ALA A 385 -13.95 -22.87 -8.15
N ASN A 386 -14.54 -22.56 -7.00
CA ASN A 386 -13.81 -22.48 -5.73
C ASN A 386 -13.49 -23.90 -5.18
N SER A 387 -12.82 -23.94 -4.03
CA SER A 387 -12.44 -25.19 -3.36
C SER A 387 -13.64 -26.05 -2.89
N ASN A 388 -14.82 -25.46 -2.73
CA ASN A 388 -16.04 -26.18 -2.35
C ASN A 388 -16.89 -26.63 -3.57
N GLY A 389 -16.42 -26.39 -4.79
CA GLY A 389 -17.08 -26.78 -6.03
C GLY A 389 -18.13 -25.80 -6.55
N THR A 390 -18.34 -24.66 -5.88
CA THR A 390 -19.21 -23.59 -6.38
C THR A 390 -18.55 -22.91 -7.57
N ARG A 391 -19.28 -22.84 -8.68
CA ARG A 391 -18.83 -22.19 -9.91
C ARG A 391 -18.70 -20.68 -9.70
N LEU A 392 -17.56 -20.12 -10.10
CA LEU A 392 -17.36 -18.67 -10.09
C LEU A 392 -18.11 -18.05 -11.28
N GLN A 393 -18.78 -16.93 -11.04
CA GLN A 393 -19.58 -16.23 -12.04
C GLN A 393 -18.97 -14.85 -12.32
N ASP A 394 -18.78 -14.56 -13.61
CA ASP A 394 -18.33 -13.25 -14.05
C ASP A 394 -19.52 -12.28 -14.15
N VAL A 395 -19.72 -11.51 -13.08
CA VAL A 395 -20.74 -10.46 -13.00
C VAL A 395 -20.30 -9.13 -13.62
N TRP A 396 -19.04 -9.03 -14.07
CA TRP A 396 -18.47 -7.80 -14.61
C TRP A 396 -18.57 -7.75 -16.14
N SER A 397 -18.43 -8.90 -16.82
CA SER A 397 -18.51 -9.00 -18.29
C SER A 397 -19.74 -8.34 -18.90
N GLN A 398 -20.89 -8.41 -18.21
CA GLN A 398 -22.15 -7.79 -18.64
C GLN A 398 -22.10 -6.26 -18.77
N THR A 399 -21.13 -5.60 -18.12
CA THR A 399 -20.97 -4.13 -18.19
C THR A 399 -20.31 -3.67 -19.49
N GLY A 400 -19.57 -4.55 -20.16
CA GLY A 400 -18.73 -4.19 -21.31
C GLY A 400 -17.55 -3.25 -20.98
N ARG A 401 -17.32 -2.95 -19.70
CA ARG A 401 -16.29 -2.01 -19.24
C ARG A 401 -15.09 -2.77 -18.66
N PHE A 402 -13.88 -2.38 -19.04
CA PHE A 402 -12.66 -3.09 -18.63
C PHE A 402 -12.21 -2.74 -17.21
N ASN A 403 -12.63 -1.58 -16.71
CA ASN A 403 -12.28 -1.07 -15.39
C ASN A 403 -13.23 -1.52 -14.28
N THR A 404 -14.30 -2.26 -14.59
CA THR A 404 -15.21 -2.85 -13.59
C THR A 404 -14.43 -3.74 -12.62
N PRO A 405 -14.57 -3.59 -11.28
CA PRO A 405 -15.62 -2.84 -10.57
C PRO A 405 -15.29 -1.38 -10.21
N PHE A 406 -14.14 -0.85 -10.65
CA PHE A 406 -13.72 0.54 -10.41
C PHE A 406 -14.37 1.49 -11.42
N ASP A 407 -15.68 1.35 -11.63
CA ASP A 407 -16.51 2.17 -12.50
C ASP A 407 -17.75 2.75 -11.80
N GLU A 408 -17.80 2.64 -10.48
CA GLU A 408 -18.85 3.16 -9.59
C GLU A 408 -18.38 4.31 -8.71
N LYS A 409 -19.26 4.95 -7.94
CA LYS A 409 -18.83 6.00 -6.99
C LYS A 409 -18.14 5.39 -5.77
N PHE A 410 -17.02 5.95 -5.37
CA PHE A 410 -16.28 5.56 -4.17
C PHE A 410 -16.24 6.71 -3.15
N TYR A 411 -16.35 6.38 -1.87
CA TYR A 411 -16.19 7.31 -0.76
C TYR A 411 -14.88 7.05 -0.02
N LEU A 412 -14.29 8.10 0.55
CA LEU A 412 -13.04 8.06 1.29
C LEU A 412 -13.24 7.60 2.73
N ILE A 413 -12.29 6.81 3.24
CA ILE A 413 -12.18 6.31 4.61
C ILE A 413 -10.79 6.65 5.15
N LEU A 414 -10.75 7.14 6.38
CA LEU A 414 -9.53 7.39 7.14
C LEU A 414 -9.62 6.67 8.48
N ASN A 415 -8.62 5.86 8.84
CA ASN A 415 -8.58 5.20 10.13
C ASN A 415 -7.16 4.92 10.62
N VAL A 416 -7.07 4.60 11.91
CA VAL A 416 -5.90 3.94 12.49
C VAL A 416 -6.39 2.69 13.21
N ALA A 417 -6.24 1.53 12.58
CA ALA A 417 -6.49 0.25 13.23
C ALA A 417 -5.35 -0.11 14.19
N VAL A 418 -5.60 -1.05 15.10
CA VAL A 418 -4.63 -1.58 16.06
C VAL A 418 -4.68 -3.10 16.03
N GLY A 419 -3.53 -3.73 15.82
CA GLY A 419 -3.44 -5.18 15.69
C GLY A 419 -4.30 -5.75 14.55
N GLY A 420 -4.56 -7.05 14.60
CA GLY A 420 -5.30 -7.77 13.56
C GLY A 420 -4.91 -9.25 13.54
N THR A 421 -5.82 -10.11 13.10
CA THR A 421 -5.61 -11.57 12.99
C THR A 421 -5.60 -12.08 11.56
N ASN A 422 -5.32 -11.18 10.62
CA ASN A 422 -5.53 -11.40 9.19
C ASN A 422 -4.23 -11.57 8.40
N GLY A 423 -3.08 -11.67 9.08
CA GLY A 423 -1.76 -11.76 8.46
C GLY A 423 -1.05 -10.44 8.20
N TRP A 424 -1.69 -9.28 8.43
CA TRP A 424 -1.05 -7.98 8.23
C TRP A 424 0.19 -7.80 9.13
N PHE A 425 0.11 -8.28 10.37
CA PHE A 425 1.27 -8.45 11.24
C PHE A 425 1.67 -9.92 11.23
N GLN A 426 2.89 -10.23 10.79
CA GLN A 426 3.31 -11.61 10.55
C GLN A 426 3.55 -12.37 11.85
N ASP A 427 2.96 -13.55 11.95
CA ASP A 427 3.19 -14.48 13.06
C ASP A 427 4.68 -14.82 13.22
N SER A 428 5.12 -14.92 14.48
CA SER A 428 6.49 -15.30 14.86
C SER A 428 7.59 -14.38 14.30
N LYS A 429 7.26 -13.13 13.95
CA LYS A 429 8.22 -12.11 13.50
C LYS A 429 8.15 -10.87 14.36
N SER A 430 9.27 -10.15 14.44
CA SER A 430 9.38 -8.84 15.10
C SER A 430 8.81 -8.80 16.52
N ASN A 431 8.89 -9.91 17.26
CA ASN A 431 8.34 -10.08 18.61
C ASN A 431 6.83 -9.78 18.73
N LYS A 432 6.05 -10.09 17.68
CA LYS A 432 4.59 -10.03 17.73
C LYS A 432 4.06 -10.86 18.92
N PRO A 433 3.25 -10.27 19.84
CA PRO A 433 2.84 -10.95 21.06
C PRO A 433 1.65 -11.90 20.92
N TRP A 434 0.99 -11.94 19.76
CA TRP A 434 -0.14 -12.84 19.49
C TRP A 434 0.09 -13.67 18.22
N LEU A 435 -0.67 -14.77 18.10
CA LEU A 435 -0.80 -15.56 16.88
C LEU A 435 -2.17 -15.32 16.27
N ASP A 436 -2.26 -15.25 14.95
CA ASP A 436 -3.51 -14.95 14.25
C ASP A 436 -4.61 -15.99 14.49
N ALA A 437 -4.21 -17.27 14.57
CA ALA A 437 -5.13 -18.37 14.85
C ALA A 437 -5.48 -18.53 16.35
N SER A 438 -4.89 -17.73 17.25
CA SER A 438 -5.15 -17.83 18.68
C SER A 438 -6.53 -17.26 19.02
N PRO A 439 -7.42 -18.01 19.71
CA PRO A 439 -8.68 -17.46 20.22
C PRO A 439 -8.45 -16.39 21.30
N ASN A 440 -7.23 -16.33 21.85
CA ASN A 440 -6.83 -15.37 22.87
C ASN A 440 -6.01 -14.20 22.30
N ALA A 441 -5.94 -14.02 20.97
CA ALA A 441 -5.06 -13.03 20.35
C ALA A 441 -5.17 -11.61 20.94
N LYS A 442 -6.40 -11.12 21.18
CA LYS A 442 -6.65 -9.82 21.85
C LYS A 442 -6.09 -9.79 23.27
N LYS A 443 -6.22 -10.88 24.03
CA LYS A 443 -5.69 -11.00 25.39
C LYS A 443 -4.18 -11.09 25.42
N ASP A 444 -3.59 -11.86 24.50
CA ASP A 444 -2.13 -11.97 24.38
C ASP A 444 -1.53 -10.59 24.03
N PHE A 445 -2.19 -9.84 23.15
CA PHE A 445 -1.90 -8.44 22.88
C PHE A 445 -1.99 -7.56 24.14
N TRP A 446 -3.09 -7.63 24.90
CA TRP A 446 -3.27 -6.88 26.14
C TRP A 446 -2.20 -7.19 27.20
N ASN A 447 -1.92 -8.48 27.44
CA ASN A 447 -0.92 -8.91 28.41
C ASN A 447 0.50 -8.42 28.07
N ALA A 448 0.76 -8.17 26.78
CA ALA A 448 2.03 -7.64 26.31
C ALA A 448 2.08 -6.10 26.27
N GLN A 449 1.10 -5.38 26.82
CA GLN A 449 1.03 -3.91 26.72
C GLN A 449 2.27 -3.17 27.20
N ASP A 450 2.96 -3.68 28.22
CA ASP A 450 4.18 -3.06 28.74
C ASP A 450 5.34 -3.11 27.74
N THR A 451 5.26 -3.98 26.72
CA THR A 451 6.26 -4.10 25.65
C THR A 451 6.00 -3.13 24.49
N TRP A 452 4.74 -2.99 24.07
CA TRP A 452 4.40 -2.24 22.85
C TRP A 452 3.87 -0.84 23.14
N LEU A 453 3.16 -0.60 24.24
CA LEU A 453 2.60 0.71 24.55
C LEU A 453 3.69 1.80 24.68
N PRO A 454 4.87 1.55 25.27
CA PRO A 454 5.96 2.54 25.29
C PRO A 454 6.47 2.96 23.91
N THR A 455 6.20 2.18 22.86
CA THR A 455 6.62 2.47 21.49
C THR A 455 5.72 3.50 20.80
N TRP A 456 4.51 3.74 21.34
CA TRP A 456 3.53 4.72 20.84
C TRP A 456 3.99 6.15 21.13
N LYS A 457 5.06 6.59 20.46
CA LYS A 457 5.66 7.93 20.63
C LYS A 457 4.81 9.04 20.01
N SER A 458 4.20 8.76 18.85
CA SER A 458 3.28 9.67 18.15
C SER A 458 2.17 8.84 17.52
N PRO A 459 1.25 8.26 18.32
CA PRO A 459 0.32 7.24 17.85
C PRO A 459 -0.82 7.78 16.97
N ALA A 460 -0.94 9.10 16.83
CA ALA A 460 -2.00 9.70 16.04
C ALA A 460 -1.60 9.80 14.55
N MET A 461 -2.53 9.43 13.67
CA MET A 461 -2.49 9.91 12.29
C MET A 461 -3.02 11.34 12.28
N GLU A 462 -2.20 12.27 11.82
CA GLU A 462 -2.54 13.69 11.72
C GLU A 462 -2.81 14.04 10.27
N VAL A 463 -4.02 14.50 9.96
CA VAL A 463 -4.46 14.83 8.61
C VAL A 463 -4.70 16.32 8.52
N LYS A 464 -3.90 17.00 7.70
CA LYS A 464 -3.95 18.45 7.53
C LYS A 464 -4.95 18.89 6.47
N LYS A 465 -5.12 18.09 5.41
CA LYS A 465 -5.99 18.44 4.29
C LYS A 465 -6.49 17.19 3.58
N VAL A 466 -7.76 17.23 3.19
CA VAL A 466 -8.35 16.30 2.21
C VAL A 466 -8.84 17.12 1.02
N SER A 467 -8.52 16.65 -0.18
CA SER A 467 -9.03 17.24 -1.41
C SER A 467 -9.48 16.14 -2.35
N MET A 468 -10.72 16.24 -2.83
CA MET A 468 -11.32 15.32 -3.78
C MET A 468 -11.82 16.12 -4.97
N TRP A 469 -11.42 15.70 -6.17
CA TRP A 469 -11.90 16.25 -7.42
C TRP A 469 -12.46 15.14 -8.29
N GLN A 470 -13.56 15.40 -8.98
CA GLN A 470 -14.13 14.49 -9.95
C GLN A 470 -13.87 14.99 -11.36
N GLN A 471 -13.73 14.08 -12.32
CA GLN A 471 -13.80 14.45 -13.74
C GLN A 471 -15.14 15.17 -14.02
N CYS A 472 -15.06 16.24 -14.81
CA CYS A 472 -16.21 17.06 -15.23
C CYS A 472 -16.05 17.56 -16.68
N ASP A 473 -15.42 16.74 -17.52
CA ASP A 473 -15.24 17.01 -18.95
C ASP A 473 -16.30 16.32 -19.84
N GLY A 474 -17.26 15.60 -19.24
CA GLY A 474 -18.38 14.98 -19.94
C GLY A 474 -18.09 13.57 -20.45
N ASN A 475 -16.88 13.05 -20.24
CA ASN A 475 -16.50 11.71 -20.66
C ASN A 475 -16.74 10.66 -19.59
N GLU A 476 -17.33 10.98 -18.43
CA GLU A 476 -17.42 10.10 -17.25
C GLU A 476 -18.29 8.84 -17.46
N GLU A 477 -18.92 8.70 -18.62
CA GLU A 477 -19.73 7.54 -19.04
C GLU A 477 -19.20 6.84 -20.31
N LEU A 478 -18.21 7.43 -20.99
CA LEU A 478 -17.49 6.87 -22.13
C LEU A 478 -16.29 6.04 -21.64
#